data_AF-A0A0F9BQL0-F1
#
_entry.id   AF-A0A0F9BQL0-F1
#
_cell.length_a   1.000
_cell.length_b   1.000
_cell.length_c   1.000
_cell.angle_alpha   90.00
_cell.angle_beta   90.00
_cell.angle_gamma   90.00
#
_symmetry.space_group_name_H-M   'P 1'
#
loop_
_entity.id
_entity.type
_entity.pdbx_description
1 polymer ?
#
loop_
_entity_poly.entity_id
_entity_poly.type
_entity_poly.pdbx_seq_one_letter_code
_entity_poly.pdbx_strand_id
1 'polypeptide(L)' 'MMARTAEGRAFRILTIIDEYTRQCLAILTQRRITSHDVIDQLFYLFIFRGTPGYIRSDNGPEFTAKAVRSWLKDLE' A
#
# COMPACT_ATOMS: atom_id res chain seq x y z
N MET A 1 12.29 -4.57 2.31
CA MET A 1 13.58 -4.14 1.71
C MET A 1 13.71 -2.62 1.87
N MET A 2 14.86 -2.11 2.28
CA MET A 2 15.11 -0.66 2.38
C MET A 2 16.05 -0.21 1.28
N ALA A 3 15.64 0.81 0.52
CA ALA A 3 16.47 1.45 -0.50
C ALA A 3 17.19 2.67 0.12
N ARG A 4 18.26 3.14 -0.53
CA ARG A 4 19.05 4.29 -0.07
C ARG A 4 19.29 5.27 -1.22
N THR A 5 19.29 6.56 -0.90
CA THR A 5 19.71 7.60 -1.85
C THR A 5 21.22 7.59 -2.04
N ALA A 6 21.74 8.31 -3.03
CA ALA A 6 23.20 8.47 -3.23
C ALA A 6 23.91 9.00 -1.95
N GLU A 7 23.23 9.85 -1.19
CA GLU A 7 23.68 10.36 0.12
C GLU A 7 23.52 9.34 1.28
N GLY A 8 23.18 8.09 1.00
CA GLY A 8 23.06 7.02 2.00
C GLY A 8 21.80 7.02 2.86
N ARG A 9 20.90 7.99 2.69
CA ARG A 9 19.66 8.11 3.48
C ARG A 9 18.65 7.04 3.06
N ALA A 10 18.16 6.26 4.03
CA ALA A 10 17.21 5.17 3.78
C ALA A 10 15.80 5.66 3.44
N PHE A 11 15.09 4.92 2.59
CA PHE A 11 13.69 5.15 2.25
C PHE A 11 12.97 3.83 1.96
N ARG A 12 11.63 3.90 1.94
CA ARG A 12 10.72 2.80 1.67
C ARG A 12 9.94 3.10 0.39
N ILE A 13 9.55 2.03 -0.29
CA ILE A 13 8.69 2.08 -1.46
C ILE A 13 7.50 1.16 -1.18
N LEU A 14 6.30 1.70 -1.27
CA LEU A 14 5.05 0.95 -1.33
C LEU A 14 4.69 0.79 -2.79
N THR A 15 4.51 -0.45 -3.23
CA THR A 15 4.10 -0.77 -4.60
C THR A 15 2.80 -1.54 -4.56
N ILE A 16 1.79 -1.03 -5.26
CA ILE A 16 0.50 -1.71 -5.43
C ILE A 16 0.41 -2.18 -6.88
N ILE A 17 0.16 -3.47 -7.07
CA ILE A 17 0.16 -4.12 -8.37
C ILE A 17 -1.14 -4.90 -8.50
N ASP A 18 -1.77 -4.80 -9.67
CA ASP A 18 -2.81 -5.73 -10.07
C ASP A 18 -2.16 -7.08 -10.41
N GLU A 19 -2.47 -8.11 -9.62
CA GLU A 19 -1.79 -9.40 -9.72
C GLU A 19 -2.04 -10.13 -11.04
N TYR A 20 -3.24 -9.98 -11.62
CA TYR A 20 -3.64 -10.65 -12.85
C TYR A 20 -3.01 -10.00 -14.08
N THR A 21 -3.17 -8.69 -14.22
CA THR A 21 -2.66 -7.92 -15.37
C THR A 21 -1.18 -7.57 -15.25
N ARG A 22 -0.59 -7.72 -14.06
CA ARG A 22 0.76 -7.27 -13.72
C ARG A 22 0.94 -5.76 -13.83
N GLN A 23 -0.14 -5.00 -13.89
CA GLN A 23 -0.09 -3.54 -13.95
C GLN A 23 0.34 -2.95 -12.61
N CYS A 24 1.32 -2.05 -12.62
CA CYS A 24 1.63 -1.23 -11.45
C CYS A 24 0.58 -0.13 -11.31
N LEU A 25 -0.18 -0.17 -10.21
CA LEU A 25 -1.29 0.74 -9.94
C LEU A 25 -0.86 1.99 -9.18
N ALA A 26 0.08 1.83 -8.25
CA ALA A 26 0.64 2.93 -7.47
C ALA A 26 2.06 2.61 -7.00
N ILE A 27 2.88 3.66 -6.91
CA ILE A 27 4.20 3.64 -6.27
C ILE A 27 4.30 4.85 -5.34
N LEU A 28 4.38 4.60 -4.04
CA LEU A 28 4.59 5.64 -3.04
C LEU A 28 5.99 5.50 -2.45
N THR A 29 6.80 6.56 -2.58
CA THR A 29 8.17 6.60 -2.05
C THR A 29 8.24 7.58 -0.90
N GLN A 30 8.54 7.08 0.30
CA GLN A 30 8.62 7.89 1.52
C GLN A 30 9.70 7.37 2.46
N ARG A 31 10.15 8.20 3.40
CA ARG A 31 11.12 7.77 4.44
C ARG A 31 10.49 6.80 5.43
N ARG A 32 9.22 7.00 5.75
CA ARG A 32 8.38 6.14 6.57
C ARG A 32 7.02 6.04 5.89
N ILE A 33 6.48 4.84 5.82
CA ILE A 33 5.14 4.56 5.28
C ILE A 33 4.32 4.06 6.46
N THR A 34 3.18 4.68 6.68
CA THR A 34 2.25 4.35 7.76
C THR A 34 1.03 3.60 7.22
N SER A 35 0.22 3.07 8.14
CA SER A 35 -1.06 2.46 7.76
C SER A 35 -2.02 3.45 7.10
N HIS A 36 -1.97 4.74 7.46
CA HIS A 36 -2.82 5.76 6.85
C HIS A 36 -2.40 6.01 5.40
N ASP A 37 -1.09 6.09 5.13
CA ASP A 37 -0.59 6.22 3.75
C ASP A 37 -1.08 5.04 2.88
N VAL A 38 -1.12 3.82 3.43
CA VAL A 38 -1.65 2.64 2.73
C VAL A 38 -3.15 2.77 2.47
N ILE A 39 -3.94 3.17 3.48
CA ILE A 39 -5.39 3.36 3.35
C ILE A 39 -5.69 4.41 2.28
N ASP A 40 -4.99 5.55 2.30
CA ASP A 40 -5.18 6.61 1.32
C ASP A 40 -4.93 6.11 -0.10
N GLN A 41 -3.81 5.41 -0.34
CA GLN A 41 -3.50 4.84 -1.65
C GLN A 41 -4.56 3.83 -2.11
N LEU A 42 -5.02 2.94 -1.23
CA LEU A 42 -6.08 1.98 -1.55
C LEU A 42 -7.41 2.67 -1.82
N PHE A 43 -7.78 3.66 -1.01
CA PHE A 43 -9.00 4.44 -1.17
C PHE A 43 -9.05 5.14 -2.53
N TYR A 44 -7.96 5.81 -2.94
CA TYR A 44 -7.86 6.38 -4.27
C TYR A 44 -8.05 5.32 -5.36
N LEU A 45 -7.37 4.18 -5.25
CA LEU A 45 -7.52 3.10 -6.24
C LEU A 45 -8.95 2.54 -6.30
N PHE A 46 -9.63 2.42 -5.16
CA PHE A 46 -10.99 1.89 -5.12
C PHE A 46 -11.99 2.86 -5.77
N ILE A 47 -11.80 4.18 -5.63
CA ILE A 47 -12.62 5.17 -6.33
C ILE A 47 -12.45 5.05 -7.85
N PHE A 48 -11.20 4.96 -8.33
CA PHE A 48 -10.94 5.00 -9.77
C PHE A 48 -11.17 3.66 -10.48
N ARG A 49 -11.06 2.54 -9.77
CA ARG A 49 -11.06 1.20 -10.38
C ARG A 49 -12.09 0.24 -9.78
N GLY A 50 -12.79 0.66 -8.73
CA GLY A 50 -13.66 -0.20 -7.93
C GLY A 50 -12.91 -0.99 -6.86
N THR A 51 -13.67 -1.56 -5.94
CA THR A 51 -13.14 -2.41 -4.87
C THR A 51 -12.71 -3.77 -5.42
N PRO A 52 -11.48 -4.24 -5.17
CA PRO A 52 -11.03 -5.56 -5.62
C PRO A 52 -11.70 -6.66 -4.80
N GLY A 53 -11.88 -7.84 -5.40
CA GLY A 53 -12.39 -9.01 -4.67
C GLY A 53 -11.41 -9.58 -3.64
N TYR A 54 -10.10 -9.39 -3.85
CA TYR A 54 -9.06 -9.89 -2.95
C TYR A 54 -7.87 -8.92 -2.89
N ILE A 55 -7.27 -8.81 -1.71
CA ILE A 55 -6.04 -8.04 -1.47
C ILE A 55 -5.00 -8.96 -0.84
N ARG A 56 -3.82 -9.02 -1.44
CA ARG A 56 -2.66 -9.73 -0.90
C ARG A 56 -1.58 -8.72 -0.55
N SER A 57 -1.19 -8.67 0.71
CA SER A 57 -0.06 -7.87 1.19
C SER A 57 1.03 -8.75 1.78
N ASP A 58 2.20 -8.16 2.02
CA ASP A 58 3.16 -8.76 2.93
C ASP A 58 2.72 -8.58 4.40
N ASN A 59 3.50 -9.14 5.33
CA ASN A 59 3.28 -9.00 6.77
C ASN A 59 3.89 -7.71 7.35
N GLY A 60 4.05 -6.66 6.53
CA GLY A 60 4.56 -5.38 6.97
C GLY A 60 3.70 -4.77 8.10
N PRO A 61 4.31 -4.03 9.03
CA PRO A 61 3.58 -3.40 10.14
C PRO A 61 2.51 -2.41 9.66
N GLU A 62 2.73 -1.77 8.51
CA GLU A 62 1.74 -0.89 7.87
C GLU A 62 0.47 -1.62 7.41
N PHE A 63 0.55 -2.90 7.05
CA PHE A 63 -0.57 -3.71 6.59
C PHE A 63 -1.20 -4.56 7.70
N THR A 64 -0.39 -5.00 8.66
CA THR A 64 -0.86 -5.77 9.83
C THR A 64 -1.49 -4.90 10.91
N ALA A 65 -1.45 -3.57 10.75
CA ALA A 65 -2.13 -2.63 11.63
C ALA A 65 -3.64 -2.93 11.70
N LYS A 66 -4.19 -2.89 12.93
CA LYS A 66 -5.65 -3.01 13.14
C LYS A 66 -6.45 -2.00 12.30
N ALA A 67 -5.87 -0.83 12.03
CA ALA A 67 -6.50 0.23 11.24
C ALA A 67 -6.85 -0.23 9.81
N VAL A 68 -5.91 -0.82 9.07
CA VAL A 68 -6.18 -1.29 7.68
C VAL A 68 -7.25 -2.38 7.68
N ARG A 69 -7.15 -3.34 8.60
CA ARG A 69 -8.16 -4.41 8.71
C ARG A 69 -9.54 -3.90 9.13
N SER A 70 -9.61 -2.91 10.02
CA SER A 70 -10.88 -2.30 10.42
C SER A 70 -11.48 -1.57 9.25
N TRP A 71 -10.69 -0.73 8.57
CA TRP A 71 -11.14 0.02 7.41
C TRP A 71 -11.67 -0.89 6.29
N LEU A 72 -10.99 -2.01 5.99
CA LEU A 72 -11.47 -2.97 5.01
C LEU A 72 -12.78 -3.65 5.42
N LYS A 73 -13.02 -3.87 6.72
CA LYS A 73 -14.28 -4.44 7.22
C LYS A 73 -15.44 -3.45 7.13
N ASP A 74 -15.16 -2.17 7.32
CA ASP A 74 -16.19 -1.11 7.23
C ASP A 74 -16.65 -0.85 5.77
N LEU A 75 -15.98 -1.47 4.78
CA LEU A 75 -16.36 -1.42 3.36
C LEU A 75 -17.30 -2.55 2.93
N GLU A 76 -17.53 -3.57 3.78
CA GLU A 76 -18.51 -4.65 3.57
C GLU A 76 -19.93 -4.20 3.99
#